data_AF-A0A369M4Y0-F1
#
_entry.id   AF-A0A369M4Y0-F1
#
_cell.length_a   1.000
_cell.length_b   1.000
_cell.length_c   1.000
_cell.angle_alpha   90.00
_cell.angle_beta   90.00
_cell.angle_gamma   90.00
#
_symmetry.space_group_name_H-M   'P 1'
#
loop_
_entity.id
_entity.type
_entity.pdbx_description
1 polymer ?
#
loop_
_entity_poly.entity_id
_entity_poly.type
_entity_poly.pdbx_seq_one_letter_code
_entity_poly.pdbx_strand_id
1 'polypeptide(L)'
;MAVSKGVSLPGFLRVVAGIVALVLTFAAVPVKALGDQKSRTVIFSGSSVSSYAGLTLFETAVSQSSAAFPNGSATAILVGEGGWPDALSATSLAGLLDCPILFSQSSQLPNCTASELNRLGVSNVIVVGGQNVVSDPVLAQLDEIGVSWSRIWGQTAFDTQMAVFNEWFDQWDADLAIVATGTDFADALSASPIAFAKKAPIFLVDSTHNLSDEQKVALSRLAAKGELRDVLLIGGHNVISGLTKGFLDGISTYVGGSLVHLWGNTLFDTSAAVASWSVTSHILSWDNVAFASGGSPYDALSGAVLQAKTGAALLLVGDDRSSTIEVAKANKNCISQIRFFGGTSVISERLRMHIGYQLGLPISYVDLSMMCMMQYPELPTGCEAVALSNALTYYGFSLSKYEIVDRWLPRSGWDWVTAYQGNPYSWGGGAWNSCRAPALCIAANNYLGAHGSSLRAYNITGTSFSNLYDYIAQGYPVIVWNTVDMGLPGLSTETRWHDGTPYRLYGGTHTVVLKGFDKNNGTVLVADSISGYVSRDAGSFGWIYSVLGSQAVVIM
;
A
#
# COMPACT_ATOMS: atom_id res chain seq x y z
N MET A 1 78.82 -41.32 8.25
CA MET A 1 78.60 -42.16 9.44
C MET A 1 77.27 -41.76 10.07
N ALA A 2 76.38 -42.73 10.27
CA ALA A 2 75.24 -42.75 11.21
C ALA A 2 74.03 -41.78 11.07
N VAL A 3 72.87 -42.43 11.26
CA VAL A 3 71.47 -42.01 11.30
C VAL A 3 71.13 -41.20 12.58
N SER A 4 70.19 -40.23 12.52
CA SER A 4 68.87 -40.25 13.23
C SER A 4 68.28 -38.88 13.64
N LYS A 5 66.98 -38.74 13.32
CA LYS A 5 65.83 -38.10 14.02
C LYS A 5 65.86 -36.63 14.50
N GLY A 6 64.80 -35.91 14.14
CA GLY A 6 64.30 -34.70 14.84
C GLY A 6 63.19 -33.98 14.06
N VAL A 7 62.06 -33.65 14.70
CA VAL A 7 60.74 -33.33 14.11
C VAL A 7 60.42 -31.82 14.11
N SER A 8 59.57 -31.40 13.15
CA SER A 8 58.66 -30.21 13.08
C SER A 8 59.28 -28.80 12.98
N LEU A 9 58.76 -27.81 12.22
CA LEU A 9 57.55 -27.56 11.41
C LEU A 9 57.97 -26.71 10.18
N PRO A 10 57.28 -26.76 9.01
CA PRO A 10 57.43 -25.72 8.01
C PRO A 10 56.20 -24.80 7.91
N GLY A 11 56.50 -23.52 7.75
CA GLY A 11 55.57 -22.49 7.32
C GLY A 11 55.07 -22.71 5.89
N PHE A 12 53.89 -22.16 5.66
CA PHE A 12 53.19 -22.12 4.37
C PHE A 12 53.98 -21.31 3.32
N LEU A 13 54.33 -21.93 2.19
CA LEU A 13 54.18 -21.33 0.85
C LEU A 13 54.33 -22.38 -0.27
N ARG A 14 53.29 -22.51 -1.12
CA ARG A 14 53.29 -22.93 -2.55
C ARG A 14 53.67 -24.41 -2.85
N VAL A 15 53.00 -25.20 -3.70
CA VAL A 15 52.21 -24.98 -4.92
C VAL A 15 51.50 -26.31 -5.31
N VAL A 16 50.24 -26.19 -5.74
CA VAL A 16 49.52 -26.93 -6.81
C VAL A 16 49.57 -28.48 -6.83
N ALA A 17 48.40 -29.10 -6.62
CA ALA A 17 47.67 -29.88 -7.63
C ALA A 17 46.61 -30.78 -6.97
N GLY A 18 45.36 -30.66 -7.40
CA GLY A 18 44.34 -31.69 -7.19
C GLY A 18 43.29 -31.38 -6.13
N ILE A 19 42.33 -30.50 -6.46
CA ILE A 19 40.97 -30.67 -5.98
C ILE A 19 40.05 -30.62 -7.19
N VAL A 20 39.37 -31.75 -7.38
CA VAL A 20 38.32 -32.03 -8.35
C VAL A 20 37.24 -30.95 -8.21
N ALA A 21 37.07 -30.15 -9.26
CA ALA A 21 35.90 -29.31 -9.41
C ALA A 21 34.69 -30.23 -9.63
N LEU A 22 33.90 -30.44 -8.57
CA LEU A 22 32.53 -30.91 -8.70
C LEU A 22 31.72 -29.77 -9.32
N VAL A 23 31.78 -29.65 -10.64
CA VAL A 23 30.87 -28.81 -11.41
C VAL A 23 29.49 -29.46 -11.30
N LEU A 24 28.70 -28.98 -10.33
CA LEU A 24 27.26 -29.16 -10.34
C LEU A 24 26.72 -28.40 -11.56
N THR A 25 26.71 -29.09 -12.69
CA THR A 25 25.90 -28.74 -13.84
C THR A 25 24.44 -28.79 -13.38
N PHE A 26 23.88 -27.64 -13.02
CA PHE A 26 22.44 -27.46 -13.07
C PHE A 26 22.04 -27.66 -14.53
N ALA A 27 21.65 -28.87 -14.89
CA ALA A 27 20.84 -29.10 -16.07
C ALA A 27 19.59 -28.26 -15.85
N ALA A 28 19.46 -27.17 -16.62
CA ALA A 28 18.25 -26.39 -16.70
C ALA A 28 17.13 -27.36 -17.11
N VAL A 29 16.30 -27.73 -16.13
CA VAL A 29 15.01 -28.34 -16.42
C VAL A 29 14.26 -27.32 -17.28
N PRO A 30 13.80 -27.67 -18.48
CA PRO A 30 13.02 -26.75 -19.28
C PRO A 30 11.73 -26.47 -18.51
N VAL A 31 11.62 -25.29 -17.91
CA VAL A 31 10.37 -24.73 -17.39
C VAL A 31 9.48 -24.51 -18.60
N LYS A 32 8.72 -25.55 -18.95
CA LYS A 32 7.68 -25.48 -19.97
C LYS A 32 6.34 -25.48 -19.23
N ALA A 33 5.59 -24.40 -19.43
CA ALA A 33 4.29 -24.06 -18.85
C ALA A 33 4.28 -23.34 -17.48
N LEU A 34 5.01 -22.22 -17.37
CA LEU A 34 4.43 -21.03 -16.75
C LEU A 34 3.78 -20.23 -17.89
N GLY A 35 2.50 -20.52 -18.16
CA GLY A 35 1.74 -19.72 -19.10
C GLY A 35 1.68 -18.28 -18.61
N ASP A 36 1.96 -17.33 -19.51
CA ASP A 36 1.83 -15.87 -19.37
C ASP A 36 0.89 -15.42 -18.22
N GLN A 37 1.44 -15.20 -17.03
CA GLN A 37 0.79 -14.38 -16.01
C GLN A 37 0.99 -12.92 -16.41
N LYS A 38 0.25 -12.47 -17.43
CA LYS A 38 -0.03 -11.04 -17.54
C LYS A 38 -0.86 -10.68 -16.30
N SER A 39 -0.34 -9.80 -15.45
CA SER A 39 -1.15 -9.03 -14.50
C SER A 39 -2.37 -8.50 -15.25
N ARG A 40 -3.59 -8.91 -14.85
CA ARG A 40 -4.84 -8.53 -15.53
C ARG A 40 -5.77 -7.81 -14.56
N THR A 41 -5.47 -6.52 -14.46
CA THR A 41 -6.31 -5.31 -14.36
C THR A 41 -7.70 -5.42 -13.71
N VAL A 42 -7.86 -4.72 -12.59
CA VAL A 42 -9.13 -4.11 -12.18
C VAL A 42 -9.39 -2.92 -13.11
N ILE A 43 -10.52 -2.90 -13.80
CA ILE A 43 -10.89 -1.75 -14.63
C ILE A 43 -11.99 -0.99 -13.90
N PHE A 44 -11.62 0.14 -13.29
CA PHE A 44 -12.58 1.20 -13.00
C PHE A 44 -13.10 1.71 -14.35
N SER A 45 -14.41 1.65 -14.55
CA SER A 45 -15.04 1.98 -15.82
C SER A 45 -15.08 3.51 -16.00
N GLY A 46 -14.00 4.12 -16.48
CA GLY A 46 -13.91 5.56 -16.75
C GLY A 46 -12.57 6.17 -16.35
N SER A 47 -12.27 7.38 -16.85
CA SER A 47 -11.02 8.14 -16.59
C SER A 47 -10.85 8.62 -15.14
N SER A 48 -11.59 8.09 -14.17
CA SER A 48 -11.68 8.60 -12.80
C SER A 48 -10.54 8.16 -11.87
N VAL A 49 -9.56 7.40 -12.35
CA VAL A 49 -8.42 6.93 -11.55
C VAL A 49 -7.12 7.13 -12.32
N SER A 50 -6.16 7.83 -11.71
CA SER A 50 -4.78 7.92 -12.20
C SER A 50 -3.83 7.29 -11.20
N SER A 51 -2.81 6.58 -11.68
CA SER A 51 -1.74 6.06 -10.84
C SER A 51 -0.42 6.67 -11.28
N TYR A 52 0.32 7.24 -10.33
CA TYR A 52 1.66 7.75 -10.53
C TYR A 52 2.61 6.87 -9.72
N ALA A 53 3.28 5.96 -10.42
CA ALA A 53 4.05 4.89 -9.82
C ALA A 53 5.17 4.45 -10.76
N GLY A 54 6.30 4.10 -10.18
CA GLY A 54 7.37 3.37 -10.85
C GLY A 54 7.78 2.12 -10.06
N LEU A 55 8.84 1.45 -10.53
CA LEU A 55 9.40 0.29 -9.84
C LEU A 55 10.12 0.67 -8.54
N THR A 56 10.68 1.88 -8.50
CA THR A 56 11.33 2.48 -7.34
C THR A 56 10.71 3.85 -7.02
N LEU A 57 11.06 4.38 -5.84
CA LEU A 57 10.68 5.74 -5.43
C LEU A 57 11.17 6.82 -6.42
N PHE A 58 12.29 6.59 -7.11
CA PHE A 58 12.85 7.52 -8.10
C PHE A 58 11.93 7.65 -9.31
N GLU A 59 11.50 6.53 -9.88
CA GLU A 59 10.58 6.55 -11.01
C GLU A 59 9.18 7.06 -10.61
N THR A 60 8.72 6.77 -9.39
CA THR A 60 7.47 7.36 -8.88
C THR A 60 7.57 8.90 -8.82
N ALA A 61 8.66 9.44 -8.25
CA ALA A 61 8.88 10.88 -8.19
C ALA A 61 8.98 11.51 -9.59
N VAL A 62 9.64 10.84 -10.54
CA VAL A 62 9.68 11.30 -11.95
C VAL A 62 8.28 11.33 -12.57
N SER A 63 7.45 10.30 -12.34
CA SER A 63 6.08 10.25 -12.82
C SER A 63 5.23 11.40 -12.27
N GLN A 64 5.37 11.70 -10.98
CA GLN A 64 4.67 12.80 -10.31
C GLN A 64 5.17 14.18 -10.77
N SER A 65 6.49 14.33 -10.91
CA SER A 65 7.14 15.55 -11.44
C SER A 65 6.67 15.85 -12.86
N SER A 66 6.63 14.85 -13.74
CA SER A 66 6.13 14.99 -15.10
C SER A 66 4.68 15.47 -15.16
N ALA A 67 3.86 15.05 -14.22
CA ALA A 67 2.46 15.48 -14.13
C ALA A 67 2.32 16.90 -13.55
N ALA A 68 3.17 17.27 -12.58
CA ALA A 68 3.13 18.58 -11.94
C ALA A 68 3.76 19.69 -12.80
N PHE A 69 4.77 19.34 -13.60
CA PHE A 69 5.57 20.25 -14.43
C PHE A 69 5.66 19.74 -15.88
N PRO A 70 4.52 19.69 -16.62
CA PRO A 70 4.53 19.29 -18.03
C PRO A 70 5.33 20.25 -18.91
N ASN A 71 5.42 21.52 -18.50
CA ASN A 71 6.10 22.60 -19.23
C ASN A 71 7.54 22.87 -18.74
N GLY A 72 8.07 22.02 -17.86
CA GLY A 72 9.41 22.17 -17.30
C GLY A 72 9.48 22.97 -15.99
N SER A 73 10.68 23.02 -15.42
CA SER A 73 11.03 23.76 -14.20
C SER A 73 12.51 24.12 -14.25
N ALA A 74 12.85 25.40 -14.05
CA ALA A 74 14.25 25.86 -14.07
C ALA A 74 15.05 25.41 -12.84
N THR A 75 14.36 25.10 -11.74
CA THR A 75 14.95 24.60 -10.50
C THR A 75 14.34 23.25 -10.13
N ALA A 76 15.06 22.40 -9.42
CA ALA A 76 14.51 21.23 -8.74
C ALA A 76 15.17 21.08 -7.36
N ILE A 77 14.47 20.45 -6.43
CA ILE A 77 15.06 20.02 -5.16
C ILE A 77 15.43 18.55 -5.27
N LEU A 78 16.64 18.20 -4.85
CA LEU A 78 17.14 16.84 -4.82
C LEU A 78 17.34 16.39 -3.37
N VAL A 79 16.72 15.27 -2.99
CA VAL A 79 16.85 14.67 -1.66
C VAL A 79 17.34 13.22 -1.76
N GLY A 80 18.12 12.76 -0.79
CA GLY A 80 18.60 11.37 -0.75
C GLY A 80 17.53 10.35 -0.32
N GLU A 81 17.63 9.10 -0.78
CA GLU A 81 16.70 7.98 -0.49
C GLU A 81 16.63 7.52 1.00
N GLY A 82 17.39 8.17 1.88
CA GLY A 82 17.29 8.03 3.34
C GLY A 82 17.12 9.38 4.07
N GLY A 83 17.07 10.48 3.32
CA GLY A 83 16.93 11.85 3.83
C GLY A 83 15.48 12.32 3.94
N TRP A 84 14.50 11.41 4.08
CA TRP A 84 13.11 11.82 4.21
C TRP A 84 12.85 12.82 5.36
N PRO A 85 13.56 12.79 6.52
CA PRO A 85 13.33 13.80 7.56
C PRO A 85 13.74 15.20 7.08
N ASP A 86 14.83 15.30 6.33
CA ASP A 86 15.27 16.55 5.69
C ASP A 86 14.24 17.01 4.64
N ALA A 87 13.64 16.05 3.91
CA ALA A 87 12.64 16.29 2.87
C ALA A 87 11.34 16.94 3.37
N LEU A 88 11.00 16.80 4.66
CA LEU A 88 9.79 17.43 5.22
C LEU A 88 9.86 18.96 5.07
N SER A 89 11.03 19.54 5.34
CA SER A 89 11.29 20.97 5.15
C SER A 89 11.42 21.38 3.68
N ALA A 90 11.81 20.44 2.81
CA ALA A 90 11.95 20.68 1.38
C ALA A 90 10.61 20.97 0.69
N THR A 91 9.47 20.53 1.22
CA THR A 91 8.17 20.80 0.57
C THR A 91 7.78 22.28 0.63
N SER A 92 8.03 22.94 1.77
CA SER A 92 7.85 24.40 1.88
C SER A 92 8.72 25.14 0.88
N LEU A 93 10.00 24.73 0.76
CA LEU A 93 10.94 25.31 -0.19
C LEU A 93 10.51 25.07 -1.65
N ALA A 94 10.00 23.87 -1.95
CA ALA A 94 9.47 23.53 -3.26
C ALA A 94 8.31 24.45 -3.66
N GLY A 95 7.43 24.79 -2.71
CA GLY A 95 6.33 25.73 -2.94
C GLY A 95 6.81 27.16 -3.14
N LEU A 96 7.80 27.58 -2.35
CA LEU A 96 8.40 28.91 -2.49
C LEU A 96 9.03 29.10 -3.88
N LEU A 97 9.74 28.08 -4.36
CA LEU A 97 10.47 28.08 -5.63
C LEU A 97 9.64 27.57 -6.83
N ASP A 98 8.40 27.13 -6.61
CA ASP A 98 7.54 26.44 -7.59
C ASP A 98 8.30 25.36 -8.39
N CYS A 99 8.88 24.39 -7.69
CA CYS A 99 9.74 23.37 -8.29
C CYS A 99 9.41 21.93 -7.81
N PRO A 100 9.80 20.89 -8.57
CA PRO A 100 9.60 19.51 -8.15
C PRO A 100 10.63 19.08 -7.09
N ILE A 101 10.24 18.06 -6.31
CA ILE A 101 11.14 17.29 -5.46
C ILE A 101 11.45 15.98 -6.16
N LEU A 102 12.72 15.72 -6.38
CA LEU A 102 13.26 14.48 -6.94
C LEU A 102 14.19 13.81 -5.94
N PHE A 103 14.49 12.53 -6.18
CA PHE A 103 15.31 11.74 -5.27
C PHE A 103 16.60 11.23 -5.94
N SER A 104 17.65 11.08 -5.15
CA SER A 104 18.88 10.37 -5.50
C SER A 104 19.14 9.21 -4.56
N GLN A 105 19.98 8.26 -4.97
CA GLN A 105 20.62 7.37 -4.02
C GLN A 105 21.70 8.14 -3.26
N SER A 106 22.26 7.53 -2.22
CA SER A 106 23.30 8.18 -1.42
C SER A 106 24.55 8.51 -2.23
N SER A 107 24.96 7.65 -3.16
CA SER A 107 26.18 7.81 -3.95
C SER A 107 25.97 7.70 -5.46
N GLN A 108 24.73 7.76 -5.93
CA GLN A 108 24.40 7.66 -7.34
C GLN A 108 23.16 8.49 -7.67
N LEU A 109 23.26 9.31 -8.71
CA LEU A 109 22.11 9.92 -9.37
C LEU A 109 21.46 8.88 -10.30
N PRO A 110 20.21 8.44 -10.03
CA PRO A 110 19.54 7.48 -10.90
C PRO A 110 19.33 8.06 -12.30
N ASN A 111 19.41 7.21 -13.33
CA ASN A 111 19.24 7.64 -14.72
C ASN A 111 17.86 8.26 -14.97
N CYS A 112 16.81 7.77 -14.30
CA CYS A 112 15.47 8.33 -14.39
C CYS A 112 15.42 9.75 -13.81
N THR A 113 16.05 10.00 -12.67
CA THR A 113 16.19 11.34 -12.08
C THR A 113 16.96 12.29 -13.00
N ALA A 114 18.12 11.85 -13.52
CA ALA A 114 18.93 12.66 -14.45
C ALA A 114 18.15 13.00 -15.74
N SER A 115 17.40 12.03 -16.28
CA SER A 115 16.56 12.24 -17.46
C SER A 115 15.43 13.23 -17.19
N GLU A 116 14.84 13.19 -16.00
CA GLU A 116 13.79 14.12 -15.61
C GLU A 116 14.31 15.54 -15.40
N LEU A 117 15.49 15.71 -14.77
CA LEU A 117 16.15 17.02 -14.69
C LEU A 117 16.34 17.64 -16.08
N ASN A 118 16.79 16.84 -17.05
CA ASN A 118 16.95 17.29 -18.43
C ASN A 118 15.59 17.58 -19.11
N ARG A 119 14.57 16.73 -18.94
CA ARG A 119 13.22 16.94 -19.49
C ARG A 119 12.60 18.24 -18.98
N LEU A 120 12.81 18.52 -17.69
CA LEU A 120 12.33 19.73 -17.04
C LEU A 120 13.08 20.99 -17.51
N GLY A 121 14.28 20.84 -18.07
CA GLY A 121 15.16 21.97 -18.37
C GLY A 121 15.73 22.62 -17.12
N VAL A 122 16.02 21.83 -16.07
CA VAL A 122 16.57 22.32 -14.81
C VAL A 122 17.98 22.86 -15.03
N SER A 123 18.22 24.11 -14.64
CA SER A 123 19.56 24.71 -14.62
C SER A 123 20.18 24.74 -13.23
N ASN A 124 19.37 24.66 -12.18
CA ASN A 124 19.81 24.71 -10.78
C ASN A 124 19.15 23.62 -9.92
N VAL A 125 19.95 22.87 -9.17
CA VAL A 125 19.48 21.88 -8.20
C VAL A 125 19.82 22.32 -6.78
N ILE A 126 18.81 22.37 -5.92
CA ILE A 126 19.03 22.56 -4.48
C ILE A 126 19.06 21.17 -3.84
N VAL A 127 20.24 20.76 -3.41
CA VAL A 127 20.43 19.51 -2.66
C VAL A 127 20.07 19.77 -1.21
N VAL A 128 19.02 19.10 -0.72
CA VAL A 128 18.59 19.19 0.68
C VAL A 128 19.03 17.93 1.41
N GLY A 129 19.83 18.12 2.46
CA GLY A 129 20.39 17.06 3.28
C GLY A 129 21.92 16.96 3.22
N GLY A 130 22.50 16.36 4.26
CA GLY A 130 23.95 16.25 4.45
C GLY A 130 24.63 15.25 3.51
N GLN A 131 25.96 15.17 3.59
CA GLN A 131 26.79 14.30 2.74
C GLN A 131 26.45 12.81 2.90
N ASN A 132 25.91 12.41 4.06
CA ASN A 132 25.53 11.02 4.35
C ASN A 132 24.34 10.53 3.50
N VAL A 133 23.43 11.42 3.13
CA VAL A 133 22.23 11.08 2.34
C VAL A 133 22.37 11.46 0.88
N VAL A 134 23.22 12.43 0.55
CA VAL A 134 23.62 12.78 -0.81
C VAL A 134 25.12 13.06 -0.81
N SER A 135 25.94 12.14 -1.30
CA SER A 135 27.40 12.25 -1.26
C SER A 135 27.98 12.93 -2.51
N ASP A 136 29.28 13.24 -2.48
CA ASP A 136 30.00 13.94 -3.54
C ASP A 136 29.89 13.29 -4.94
N PRO A 137 29.85 11.94 -5.08
CA PRO A 137 29.56 11.32 -6.36
C PRO A 137 28.28 11.81 -7.04
N VAL A 138 27.20 12.04 -6.28
CA VAL A 138 25.95 12.58 -6.85
C VAL A 138 26.16 14.00 -7.36
N LEU A 139 26.93 14.81 -6.63
CA LEU A 139 27.25 16.20 -7.01
C LEU A 139 28.10 16.24 -8.28
N ALA A 140 29.11 15.37 -8.38
CA ALA A 140 29.91 15.23 -9.59
C ALA A 140 29.05 14.80 -10.79
N GLN A 141 28.07 13.92 -10.59
CA GLN A 141 27.13 13.54 -11.64
C GLN A 141 26.20 14.69 -12.06
N LEU A 142 25.83 15.61 -11.14
CA LEU A 142 25.11 16.84 -11.49
C LEU A 142 25.99 17.77 -12.34
N ASP A 143 27.27 17.91 -11.99
CA ASP A 143 28.24 18.69 -12.77
C ASP A 143 28.42 18.11 -14.19
N GLU A 144 28.52 16.77 -14.30
CA GLU A 144 28.66 16.07 -15.59
C GLU A 144 27.47 16.28 -16.53
N ILE A 145 26.25 16.41 -16.00
CA ILE A 145 25.06 16.73 -16.79
C ILE A 145 24.84 18.23 -16.98
N GLY A 146 25.77 19.08 -16.51
CA GLY A 146 25.76 20.53 -16.73
C GLY A 146 24.76 21.29 -15.87
N VAL A 147 24.37 20.76 -14.71
CA VAL A 147 23.41 21.37 -13.80
C VAL A 147 24.14 22.00 -12.61
N SER A 148 23.93 23.28 -12.37
CA SER A 148 24.47 23.95 -11.18
C SER A 148 23.78 23.43 -9.92
N TRP A 149 24.48 23.38 -8.79
CA TRP A 149 23.88 22.94 -7.55
C TRP A 149 24.36 23.73 -6.33
N SER A 150 23.48 23.81 -5.33
CA SER A 150 23.77 24.31 -3.98
C SER A 150 23.27 23.32 -2.95
N ARG A 151 23.93 23.21 -1.79
CA ARG A 151 23.51 22.31 -0.72
C ARG A 151 23.04 23.07 0.51
N ILE A 152 21.88 22.67 1.04
CA ILE A 152 21.33 23.17 2.31
C ILE A 152 21.12 21.98 3.24
N TRP A 153 21.71 22.05 4.43
CA TRP A 153 21.71 20.94 5.38
C TRP A 153 22.06 21.40 6.79
N GLY A 154 21.72 20.57 7.78
CA GLY A 154 22.21 20.66 9.14
C GLY A 154 22.51 19.28 9.74
N GLN A 155 22.98 19.23 10.98
CA GLN A 155 23.37 17.96 11.63
C GLN A 155 22.18 17.03 11.87
N THR A 156 21.00 17.61 12.07
CA THR A 156 19.72 16.94 12.23
C THR A 156 18.70 17.49 11.25
N ALA A 157 17.56 16.80 11.10
CA ALA A 157 16.43 17.29 10.30
C ALA A 157 15.91 18.65 10.78
N PHE A 158 16.00 18.93 12.09
CA PHE A 158 15.63 20.21 12.69
C PHE A 158 16.61 21.31 12.29
N ASP A 159 17.91 21.00 12.24
CA ASP A 159 18.94 21.93 11.77
C ASP A 159 18.81 22.16 10.26
N THR A 160 18.53 21.13 9.47
CA THR A 160 18.24 21.27 8.02
C THR A 160 17.01 22.15 7.80
N GLN A 161 15.94 21.94 8.58
CA GLN A 161 14.75 22.79 8.54
C GLN A 161 15.08 24.25 8.85
N MET A 162 15.91 24.50 9.86
CA MET A 162 16.35 25.86 10.20
C MET A 162 17.26 26.46 9.13
N ALA A 163 18.14 25.68 8.51
CA ALA A 163 18.97 26.13 7.39
C ALA A 163 18.11 26.57 6.19
N VAL A 164 17.09 25.77 5.83
CA VAL A 164 16.12 26.13 4.79
C VAL A 164 15.34 27.39 5.18
N PHE A 165 14.88 27.50 6.42
CA PHE A 165 14.14 28.69 6.85
C PHE A 165 15.00 29.96 6.78
N ASN A 166 16.22 29.91 7.31
CA ASN A 166 17.11 31.06 7.43
C ASN A 166 17.62 31.55 6.06
N GLU A 167 17.99 30.64 5.15
CA GLU A 167 18.49 30.98 3.81
C GLU A 167 17.44 31.77 3.00
N TRP A 168 16.16 31.43 3.15
CA TRP A 168 15.05 32.06 2.45
C TRP A 168 14.21 33.00 3.33
N PHE A 169 14.74 33.48 4.47
CA PHE A 169 13.99 34.27 5.45
C PHE A 169 13.20 35.44 4.86
N ASP A 170 13.85 36.22 3.99
CA ASP A 170 13.24 37.40 3.38
C ASP A 170 12.18 37.07 2.33
N GLN A 171 12.14 35.83 1.83
CA GLN A 171 11.20 35.37 0.80
C GLN A 171 9.98 34.64 1.41
N TRP A 172 10.03 34.31 2.70
CA TRP A 172 8.86 33.80 3.43
C TRP A 172 7.88 34.94 3.70
N ASP A 173 7.03 35.17 2.72
CA ASP A 173 5.93 36.13 2.74
C ASP A 173 4.59 35.38 2.90
N ALA A 174 4.53 34.56 3.95
CA ALA A 174 3.44 33.61 4.20
C ALA A 174 2.54 34.10 5.33
N ASP A 175 1.23 34.08 5.06
CA ASP A 175 0.19 34.29 6.07
C ASP A 175 0.01 33.09 7.01
N LEU A 176 0.71 31.99 6.76
CA LEU A 176 0.63 30.74 7.50
C LEU A 176 2.03 30.22 7.86
N ALA A 177 2.22 29.79 9.11
CA ALA A 177 3.34 28.96 9.52
C ALA A 177 2.83 27.58 9.97
N ILE A 178 3.54 26.53 9.59
CA ILE A 178 3.17 25.15 9.95
C ILE A 178 4.15 24.65 11.01
N VAL A 179 3.63 24.01 12.05
CA VAL A 179 4.42 23.34 13.08
C VAL A 179 3.91 21.91 13.20
N ALA A 180 4.79 20.93 13.04
CA ALA A 180 4.43 19.51 13.11
C ALA A 180 5.50 18.69 13.82
N THR A 181 5.16 17.49 14.32
CA THR A 181 6.21 16.58 14.82
C THR A 181 7.16 16.19 13.68
N GLY A 182 8.46 16.18 13.98
CA GLY A 182 9.51 15.72 13.07
C GLY A 182 10.11 14.35 13.46
N THR A 183 9.63 13.74 14.55
CA THR A 183 10.09 12.40 14.96
C THR A 183 9.47 11.26 14.16
N ASP A 184 8.34 11.54 13.51
CA ASP A 184 7.70 10.70 12.50
C ASP A 184 7.29 11.62 11.33
N PHE A 185 7.08 11.06 10.15
CA PHE A 185 6.76 11.85 8.95
C PHE A 185 5.29 12.24 8.87
N ALA A 186 4.38 11.43 9.39
CA ALA A 186 2.99 11.47 8.93
C ALA A 186 2.26 12.81 9.19
N ASP A 187 2.53 13.46 10.32
CA ASP A 187 1.93 14.75 10.67
C ASP A 187 2.43 15.86 9.74
N ALA A 188 3.75 16.00 9.60
CA ALA A 188 4.37 16.98 8.70
C ALA A 188 4.03 16.70 7.22
N LEU A 189 4.04 15.44 6.82
CA LEU A 189 3.74 14.98 5.47
C LEU A 189 2.28 15.23 5.08
N SER A 190 1.33 15.10 6.01
CA SER A 190 -0.07 15.44 5.75
C SER A 190 -0.25 16.93 5.45
N ALA A 191 0.65 17.77 5.96
CA ALA A 191 0.68 19.21 5.72
C ALA A 191 1.40 19.62 4.43
N SER A 192 2.18 18.72 3.83
CA SER A 192 3.04 19.02 2.67
C SER A 192 2.32 19.74 1.52
N PRO A 193 1.11 19.33 1.06
CA PRO A 193 0.42 20.07 0.01
C PRO A 193 0.01 21.49 0.44
N ILE A 194 -0.34 21.69 1.72
CA ILE A 194 -0.67 23.00 2.29
C ILE A 194 0.58 23.88 2.34
N ALA A 195 1.70 23.31 2.82
CA ALA A 195 2.99 23.97 2.89
C ALA A 195 3.42 24.51 1.52
N PHE A 196 3.28 23.69 0.48
CA PHE A 196 3.54 24.10 -0.90
C PHE A 196 2.56 25.19 -1.36
N ALA A 197 1.25 24.93 -1.28
CA ALA A 197 0.22 25.81 -1.83
C ALA A 197 0.21 27.21 -1.19
N LYS A 198 0.49 27.29 0.11
CA LYS A 198 0.56 28.53 0.88
C LYS A 198 1.96 29.12 0.97
N LYS A 199 2.97 28.46 0.38
CA LYS A 199 4.40 28.81 0.54
C LYS A 199 4.77 28.98 2.02
N ALA A 200 4.17 28.16 2.88
CA ALA A 200 4.26 28.28 4.32
C ALA A 200 5.51 27.55 4.83
N PRO A 201 6.36 28.20 5.65
CA PRO A 201 7.48 27.51 6.29
C PRO A 201 6.97 26.47 7.27
N ILE A 202 7.66 25.32 7.33
CA ILE A 202 7.39 24.26 8.30
C ILE A 202 8.48 24.23 9.37
N PHE A 203 8.06 24.14 10.63
CA PHE A 203 8.92 23.95 11.79
C PHE A 203 8.66 22.57 12.40
N LEU A 204 9.73 21.84 12.69
CA LEU A 204 9.64 20.47 13.18
C LEU A 204 9.85 20.41 14.69
N VAL A 205 8.90 19.81 15.40
CA VAL A 205 8.99 19.53 16.83
C VAL A 205 9.83 18.27 17.05
N ASP A 206 10.78 18.34 17.97
CA ASP A 206 11.73 17.26 18.21
C ASP A 206 11.22 16.16 19.15
N SER A 207 12.08 15.19 19.47
CA SER A 207 11.77 14.07 20.37
C SER A 207 11.58 14.45 21.83
N THR A 208 11.87 15.69 22.20
CA THR A 208 11.51 16.25 23.51
C THR A 208 10.09 16.84 23.50
N HIS A 209 9.41 16.79 22.36
CA HIS A 209 8.09 17.39 22.09
C HIS A 209 8.13 18.92 22.13
N ASN A 210 9.32 19.51 21.95
CA ASN A 210 9.54 20.94 21.98
C ASN A 210 10.08 21.49 20.67
N LEU A 211 9.81 22.78 20.44
CA LEU A 211 10.60 23.59 19.53
C LEU A 211 11.92 23.99 20.20
N SER A 212 13.00 23.98 19.44
CA SER A 212 14.27 24.54 19.87
C SER A 212 14.16 26.05 20.13
N ASP A 213 15.08 26.60 20.90
CA ASP A 213 15.10 28.04 21.13
C ASP A 213 15.36 28.84 19.84
N GLU A 214 16.13 28.28 18.91
CA GLU A 214 16.34 28.87 17.58
C GLU A 214 15.04 28.93 16.78
N GLN A 215 14.25 27.84 16.77
CA GLN A 215 12.94 27.80 16.10
C GLN A 215 11.95 28.80 16.72
N LYS A 216 11.96 28.97 18.05
CA LYS A 216 11.12 29.98 18.72
C LYS A 216 11.51 31.40 18.31
N VAL A 217 12.81 31.69 18.24
CA VAL A 217 13.31 32.99 17.77
C VAL A 217 12.90 33.21 16.30
N ALA A 218 13.05 32.19 15.45
CA ALA A 218 12.67 32.25 14.05
C ALA A 218 11.18 32.52 13.83
N LEU A 219 10.30 31.83 14.54
CA LEU A 219 8.85 32.09 14.53
C LEU A 219 8.51 33.50 15.03
N SER A 220 9.20 33.99 16.07
CA SER A 220 9.01 35.34 16.57
C SER A 220 9.44 36.40 15.54
N ARG A 221 10.54 36.15 14.81
CA ARG A 221 11.00 37.01 13.71
C ARG A 221 10.02 37.00 12.53
N LEU A 222 9.47 35.84 12.18
CA LEU A 222 8.45 35.71 11.14
C LEU A 222 7.19 36.49 11.51
N ALA A 223 6.73 36.34 12.77
CA ALA A 223 5.60 37.09 13.30
C ALA A 223 5.84 38.61 13.25
N ALA A 224 7.06 39.06 13.56
CA ALA A 224 7.43 40.47 13.52
C ALA A 224 7.52 41.06 12.09
N LYS A 225 7.65 40.25 11.02
CA LYS A 225 7.52 40.73 9.63
C LYS A 225 6.12 41.27 9.34
N GLY A 226 5.10 40.81 10.07
CA GLY A 226 3.73 41.33 10.00
C GLY A 226 2.82 40.65 8.97
N GLU A 227 3.33 39.66 8.24
CA GLU A 227 2.55 38.92 7.23
C GLU A 227 1.84 37.69 7.80
N LEU A 228 2.45 37.05 8.81
CA LEU A 228 1.91 35.89 9.48
C LEU A 228 0.53 36.19 10.09
N ARG A 229 -0.46 35.35 9.80
CA ARG A 229 -1.81 35.42 10.36
C ARG A 229 -2.14 34.19 11.16
N ASP A 230 -1.84 33.00 10.66
CA ASP A 230 -2.24 31.77 11.32
C ASP A 230 -1.04 30.86 11.57
N VAL A 231 -1.13 30.09 12.64
CA VAL A 231 -0.21 29.00 12.93
C VAL A 231 -1.00 27.70 12.87
N LEU A 232 -0.58 26.78 12.00
CA LEU A 232 -1.15 25.45 11.90
C LEU A 232 -0.25 24.46 12.66
N LEU A 233 -0.74 24.00 13.80
CA LEU A 233 -0.12 22.98 14.63
C LEU A 233 -0.68 21.60 14.29
N ILE A 234 0.18 20.65 13.95
CA ILE A 234 -0.21 19.29 13.55
C ILE A 234 0.48 18.28 14.44
N GLY A 235 -0.31 17.42 15.07
CA GLY A 235 0.17 16.37 15.97
C GLY A 235 -0.44 16.45 17.37
N GLY A 236 -0.69 15.29 17.96
CA GLY A 236 -1.39 15.16 19.23
C GLY A 236 -0.57 15.60 20.45
N HIS A 237 -1.24 15.67 21.61
CA HIS A 237 -0.61 16.01 22.90
C HIS A 237 0.49 15.04 23.35
N ASN A 238 0.53 13.83 22.77
CA ASN A 238 1.58 12.85 23.04
C ASN A 238 2.90 13.14 22.32
N VAL A 239 2.89 13.98 21.29
CA VAL A 239 4.09 14.33 20.49
C VAL A 239 4.39 15.84 20.50
N ILE A 240 3.47 16.66 21.03
CA ILE A 240 3.66 18.11 21.20
C ILE A 240 3.35 18.52 22.63
N SER A 241 4.32 19.16 23.28
CA SER A 241 4.20 19.59 24.67
C SER A 241 3.24 20.78 24.84
N GLY A 242 2.71 20.92 26.06
CA GLY A 242 1.93 22.11 26.44
C GLY A 242 2.75 23.41 26.37
N LEU A 243 4.07 23.35 26.53
CA LEU A 243 4.96 24.51 26.39
C LEU A 243 5.06 24.97 24.94
N THR A 244 5.23 24.04 24.00
CA THR A 244 5.21 24.34 22.56
C THR A 244 3.88 24.93 22.17
N LYS A 245 2.77 24.28 22.54
CA LYS A 245 1.43 24.81 22.23
C LYS A 245 1.22 26.20 22.82
N GLY A 246 1.61 26.42 24.07
CA GLY A 246 1.50 27.73 24.73
C GLY A 246 2.34 28.82 24.06
N PHE A 247 3.55 28.49 23.59
CA PHE A 247 4.37 29.41 22.81
C PHE A 247 3.69 29.81 21.50
N LEU A 248 3.14 28.85 20.76
CA LEU A 248 2.46 29.11 19.48
C LEU A 248 1.15 29.88 19.65
N ASP A 249 0.45 29.67 20.77
CA ASP A 249 -0.72 30.45 21.17
C ASP A 249 -0.35 31.92 21.40
N GLY A 250 0.79 32.17 22.04
CA GLY A 250 1.38 33.50 22.20
C GLY A 250 1.73 34.17 20.88
N ILE A 251 2.36 33.44 19.94
CA ILE A 251 2.66 33.94 18.59
C ILE A 251 1.38 34.31 17.84
N SER A 252 0.38 33.43 17.87
CA SER A 252 -0.91 33.65 17.18
C SER A 252 -1.65 34.86 17.77
N THR A 253 -1.63 35.01 19.09
CA THR A 253 -2.21 36.17 19.79
C THR A 253 -1.47 37.47 19.39
N TYR A 254 -0.15 37.43 19.33
CA TYR A 254 0.66 38.60 18.97
C TYR A 254 0.35 39.13 17.56
N VAL A 255 0.14 38.24 16.59
CA VAL A 255 -0.20 38.64 15.21
C VAL A 255 -1.69 38.93 14.98
N GLY A 256 -2.53 38.80 16.02
CA GLY A 256 -3.99 38.97 15.93
C GLY A 256 -4.68 37.86 15.15
N GLY A 257 -4.13 36.66 15.23
CA GLY A 257 -4.41 35.50 14.40
C GLY A 257 -4.98 34.29 15.13
N SER A 258 -4.96 33.12 14.49
CA SER A 258 -5.45 31.87 15.09
C SER A 258 -4.39 30.78 15.14
N LEU A 259 -4.36 30.06 16.27
CA LEU A 259 -3.70 28.76 16.36
C LEU A 259 -4.69 27.66 15.99
N VAL A 260 -4.52 27.06 14.81
CA VAL A 260 -5.28 25.89 14.39
C VAL A 260 -4.53 24.64 14.82
N HIS A 261 -5.12 23.82 15.69
CA HIS A 261 -4.49 22.57 16.15
C HIS A 261 -5.22 21.35 15.61
N LEU A 262 -4.61 20.63 14.66
CA LEU A 262 -5.17 19.44 14.02
C LEU A 262 -4.43 18.18 14.46
N TRP A 263 -5.18 17.16 14.87
CA TRP A 263 -4.61 15.87 15.27
C TRP A 263 -5.71 14.80 15.34
N GLY A 264 -5.29 13.53 15.40
CA GLY A 264 -6.15 12.42 15.73
C GLY A 264 -5.44 11.30 16.49
N ASN A 265 -6.13 10.20 16.76
CA ASN A 265 -5.60 9.09 17.55
C ASN A 265 -4.56 8.25 16.78
N THR A 266 -4.68 8.25 15.45
CA THR A 266 -3.74 7.61 14.53
C THR A 266 -3.23 8.62 13.50
N LEU A 267 -2.16 8.26 12.80
CA LEU A 267 -1.64 9.08 11.70
C LEU A 267 -2.68 9.30 10.59
N PHE A 268 -3.58 8.34 10.37
CA PHE A 268 -4.66 8.45 9.41
C PHE A 268 -5.72 9.44 9.88
N ASP A 269 -6.01 9.49 11.18
CA ASP A 269 -6.94 10.47 11.75
C ASP A 269 -6.38 11.89 11.65
N THR A 270 -5.07 12.07 11.92
CA THR A 270 -4.41 13.37 11.69
C THR A 270 -4.45 13.75 10.21
N SER A 271 -4.11 12.83 9.30
CA SER A 271 -4.17 13.08 7.85
C SER A 271 -5.58 13.48 7.39
N ALA A 272 -6.61 12.80 7.89
CA ALA A 272 -8.01 13.10 7.59
C ALA A 272 -8.43 14.48 8.12
N ALA A 273 -7.98 14.86 9.34
CA ALA A 273 -8.23 16.17 9.92
C ALA A 273 -7.56 17.30 9.12
N VAL A 274 -6.29 17.10 8.72
CA VAL A 274 -5.52 18.05 7.91
C VAL A 274 -6.17 18.26 6.54
N ALA A 275 -6.52 17.17 5.83
CA ALA A 275 -7.20 17.26 4.55
C ALA A 275 -8.56 17.98 4.67
N SER A 276 -9.39 17.61 5.65
CA SER A 276 -10.71 18.22 5.85
C SER A 276 -10.63 19.72 6.16
N TRP A 277 -9.68 20.11 7.01
CA TRP A 277 -9.42 21.52 7.29
C TRP A 277 -8.94 22.26 6.05
N SER A 278 -8.00 21.70 5.29
CA SER A 278 -7.47 22.36 4.08
C SER A 278 -8.56 22.64 3.05
N VAL A 279 -9.55 21.75 2.92
CA VAL A 279 -10.68 21.93 2.01
C VAL A 279 -11.67 22.96 2.54
N THR A 280 -11.97 22.91 3.84
CA THR A 280 -12.89 23.86 4.49
C THR A 280 -12.31 25.28 4.48
N SER A 281 -10.99 25.41 4.60
CA SER A 281 -10.27 26.68 4.52
C SER A 281 -10.01 27.15 3.09
N HIS A 282 -10.57 26.46 2.08
CA HIS A 282 -10.42 26.79 0.66
C HIS A 282 -8.97 26.80 0.15
N ILE A 283 -8.08 26.03 0.78
CA ILE A 283 -6.68 25.88 0.35
C ILE A 283 -6.59 24.79 -0.71
N LEU A 284 -7.25 23.65 -0.46
CA LEU A 284 -7.29 22.48 -1.34
C LEU A 284 -8.75 22.09 -1.62
N SER A 285 -8.95 21.07 -2.45
CA SER A 285 -10.26 20.51 -2.78
C SER A 285 -10.25 18.98 -2.68
N TRP A 286 -11.44 18.40 -2.54
CA TRP A 286 -11.61 16.94 -2.62
C TRP A 286 -11.47 16.41 -4.04
N ASP A 287 -11.73 17.26 -5.04
CA ASP A 287 -11.61 16.84 -6.42
C ASP A 287 -10.13 16.53 -6.72
N ASN A 288 -9.87 15.44 -7.44
CA ASN A 288 -8.52 14.93 -7.68
C ASN A 288 -7.74 14.50 -6.41
N VAL A 289 -8.43 14.13 -5.32
CA VAL A 289 -7.78 13.64 -4.10
C VAL A 289 -6.83 12.46 -4.38
N ALA A 290 -5.66 12.50 -3.75
CA ALA A 290 -4.65 11.45 -3.88
C ALA A 290 -4.55 10.60 -2.61
N PHE A 291 -4.27 9.31 -2.80
CA PHE A 291 -3.97 8.36 -1.75
C PHE A 291 -2.50 7.92 -1.85
N ALA A 292 -1.78 8.03 -0.73
CA ALA A 292 -0.39 7.60 -0.58
C ALA A 292 -0.25 6.67 0.65
N SER A 293 0.77 5.83 0.68
CA SER A 293 0.98 4.92 1.82
C SER A 293 1.36 5.71 3.09
N GLY A 294 0.73 5.38 4.21
CA GLY A 294 1.16 5.86 5.53
C GLY A 294 2.38 5.12 6.09
N GLY A 295 2.87 4.07 5.41
CA GLY A 295 4.04 3.29 5.83
C GLY A 295 5.37 3.73 5.20
N SER A 296 5.34 4.63 4.21
CA SER A 296 6.53 5.15 3.53
C SER A 296 6.29 6.59 3.04
N PRO A 297 7.21 7.53 3.32
CA PRO A 297 6.95 8.95 3.05
C PRO A 297 7.19 9.37 1.59
N TYR A 298 7.99 8.64 0.82
CA TYR A 298 8.57 9.12 -0.44
C TYR A 298 7.51 9.47 -1.49
N ASP A 299 6.56 8.56 -1.73
CA ASP A 299 5.53 8.76 -2.75
C ASP A 299 4.59 9.93 -2.42
N ALA A 300 4.36 10.18 -1.13
CA ALA A 300 3.60 11.31 -0.64
C ALA A 300 4.39 12.62 -0.70
N LEU A 301 5.71 12.60 -0.41
CA LEU A 301 6.58 13.78 -0.43
C LEU A 301 6.63 14.43 -1.81
N SER A 302 7.01 13.66 -2.84
CA SER A 302 7.03 14.17 -4.22
C SER A 302 5.61 14.35 -4.76
N GLY A 303 4.65 13.53 -4.34
CA GLY A 303 3.25 13.65 -4.72
C GLY A 303 2.55 14.88 -4.16
N ALA A 304 2.99 15.41 -3.02
CA ALA A 304 2.42 16.60 -2.41
C ALA A 304 2.55 17.84 -3.31
N VAL A 305 3.63 17.92 -4.09
CA VAL A 305 3.83 18.98 -5.09
C VAL A 305 2.74 18.94 -6.16
N LEU A 306 2.45 17.75 -6.72
CA LEU A 306 1.36 17.58 -7.69
C LEU A 306 0.00 17.94 -7.10
N GLN A 307 -0.27 17.50 -5.87
CA GLN A 307 -1.53 17.82 -5.18
C GLN A 307 -1.69 19.32 -4.95
N ALA A 308 -0.63 20.00 -4.52
CA ALA A 308 -0.66 21.45 -4.35
C ALA A 308 -0.84 22.20 -5.68
N LYS A 309 -0.12 21.80 -6.75
CA LYS A 309 -0.27 22.41 -8.09
C LYS A 309 -1.66 22.26 -8.68
N THR A 310 -2.37 21.21 -8.29
CA THR A 310 -3.73 20.91 -8.76
C THR A 310 -4.81 21.30 -7.75
N GLY A 311 -4.43 21.89 -6.61
CA GLY A 311 -5.37 22.32 -5.56
C GLY A 311 -6.17 21.17 -4.96
N ALA A 312 -5.56 20.00 -4.78
CA ALA A 312 -6.23 18.77 -4.34
C ALA A 312 -5.65 18.24 -3.02
N ALA A 313 -6.47 17.60 -2.20
CA ALA A 313 -6.03 17.04 -0.92
C ALA A 313 -5.17 15.77 -1.10
N LEU A 314 -4.27 15.49 -0.16
CA LEU A 314 -3.50 14.25 -0.05
C LEU A 314 -3.94 13.49 1.21
N LEU A 315 -4.19 12.20 1.07
CA LEU A 315 -4.62 11.32 2.15
C LEU A 315 -3.65 10.15 2.32
N LEU A 316 -3.19 9.94 3.56
CA LEU A 316 -2.39 8.76 3.91
C LEU A 316 -3.30 7.57 4.20
N VAL A 317 -2.95 6.38 3.69
CA VAL A 317 -3.71 5.13 3.88
C VAL A 317 -2.79 3.97 4.27
N GLY A 318 -3.30 3.06 5.09
CA GLY A 318 -2.57 1.85 5.50
C GLY A 318 -3.39 0.58 5.33
N ASP A 319 -4.66 0.62 5.69
CA ASP A 319 -5.60 -0.49 5.50
C ASP A 319 -7.03 0.03 5.27
N ASP A 320 -8.00 -0.88 5.17
CA ASP A 320 -9.41 -0.55 4.87
C ASP A 320 -10.07 0.25 5.99
N ARG A 321 -9.46 0.34 7.17
CA ARG A 321 -9.97 1.05 8.34
C ARG A 321 -9.34 2.44 8.50
N SER A 322 -8.46 2.84 7.59
CA SER A 322 -7.90 4.19 7.58
C SER A 322 -9.05 5.21 7.49
N SER A 323 -9.15 6.10 8.48
CA SER A 323 -10.20 7.12 8.57
C SER A 323 -10.20 8.12 7.41
N THR A 324 -9.07 8.25 6.71
CA THR A 324 -8.96 8.97 5.44
C THR A 324 -9.89 8.43 4.35
N ILE A 325 -10.14 7.12 4.31
CA ILE A 325 -11.08 6.50 3.36
C ILE A 325 -12.51 6.93 3.70
N GLU A 326 -12.88 6.94 4.99
CA GLU A 326 -14.21 7.36 5.43
C GLU A 326 -14.47 8.84 5.16
N VAL A 327 -13.47 9.72 5.37
CA VAL A 327 -13.59 11.14 5.02
C VAL A 327 -13.72 11.34 3.51
N ALA A 328 -12.94 10.63 2.69
CA ALA A 328 -13.08 10.71 1.24
C ALA A 328 -14.48 10.23 0.78
N LYS A 329 -14.98 9.13 1.35
CA LYS A 329 -16.32 8.60 1.12
C LYS A 329 -17.42 9.58 1.50
N ALA A 330 -17.31 10.23 2.66
CA ALA A 330 -18.25 11.26 3.09
C ALA A 330 -18.33 12.43 2.09
N ASN A 331 -17.25 12.68 1.35
CA ASN A 331 -17.15 13.75 0.36
C ASN A 331 -17.17 13.26 -1.10
N LYS A 332 -17.58 12.01 -1.37
CA LYS A 332 -17.50 11.40 -2.71
C LYS A 332 -18.20 12.17 -3.83
N ASN A 333 -19.24 12.94 -3.51
CA ASN A 333 -19.95 13.76 -4.49
C ASN A 333 -19.11 14.97 -4.98
N CYS A 334 -18.02 15.29 -4.29
CA CYS A 334 -17.06 16.33 -4.63
C CYS A 334 -15.81 15.76 -5.34
N ILE A 335 -15.77 14.46 -5.61
CA ILE A 335 -14.61 13.75 -6.17
C ILE A 335 -14.95 13.27 -7.57
N SER A 336 -14.39 13.90 -8.61
CA SER A 336 -14.56 13.45 -10.00
C SER A 336 -13.49 12.43 -10.42
N GLN A 337 -12.28 12.58 -9.87
CA GLN A 337 -11.12 11.72 -10.09
C GLN A 337 -10.36 11.48 -8.79
N ILE A 338 -9.69 10.34 -8.70
CA ILE A 338 -8.73 10.03 -7.63
C ILE A 338 -7.35 9.70 -8.20
N ARG A 339 -6.34 9.83 -7.36
CA ARG A 339 -4.95 9.47 -7.68
C ARG A 339 -4.41 8.47 -6.67
N PHE A 340 -3.58 7.55 -7.15
CA PHE A 340 -2.72 6.73 -6.30
C PHE A 340 -1.27 7.10 -6.52
N PHE A 341 -0.56 7.35 -5.43
CA PHE A 341 0.88 7.61 -5.42
C PHE A 341 1.62 6.39 -4.89
N GLY A 342 2.58 5.90 -5.67
CA GLY A 342 3.28 4.64 -5.40
C GLY A 342 2.65 3.45 -6.12
N GLY A 343 3.39 2.34 -6.15
CA GLY A 343 2.96 1.09 -6.78
C GLY A 343 2.01 0.24 -5.93
N THR A 344 1.63 -0.93 -6.44
CA THR A 344 0.77 -1.89 -5.71
C THR A 344 1.50 -2.60 -4.57
N SER A 345 2.83 -2.47 -4.47
CA SER A 345 3.62 -2.96 -3.34
C SER A 345 3.42 -2.13 -2.06
N VAL A 346 3.07 -0.84 -2.19
CA VAL A 346 2.89 0.09 -1.05
C VAL A 346 1.43 0.45 -0.78
N ILE A 347 0.59 0.42 -1.81
CA ILE A 347 -0.87 0.46 -1.69
C ILE A 347 -1.41 -0.71 -2.50
N SER A 348 -1.68 -1.83 -1.82
CA SER A 348 -2.14 -3.07 -2.46
C SER A 348 -3.29 -2.85 -3.44
N GLU A 349 -3.33 -3.62 -4.51
CA GLU A 349 -4.45 -3.58 -5.47
C GLU A 349 -5.80 -3.71 -4.76
N ARG A 350 -5.88 -4.62 -3.77
CA ARG A 350 -7.04 -4.80 -2.90
C ARG A 350 -7.46 -3.52 -2.19
N LEU A 351 -6.52 -2.78 -1.59
CA LEU A 351 -6.83 -1.52 -0.92
C LEU A 351 -7.28 -0.43 -1.92
N ARG A 352 -6.68 -0.39 -3.12
CA ARG A 352 -7.12 0.52 -4.20
C ARG A 352 -8.56 0.23 -4.64
N MET A 353 -8.90 -1.05 -4.79
CA MET A 353 -10.25 -1.51 -5.08
C MET A 353 -11.22 -1.11 -3.98
N HIS A 354 -10.86 -1.35 -2.71
CA HIS A 354 -11.67 -0.96 -1.57
C HIS A 354 -11.97 0.54 -1.58
N ILE A 355 -10.94 1.38 -1.76
CA ILE A 355 -11.09 2.84 -1.86
C ILE A 355 -12.03 3.21 -3.02
N GLY A 356 -11.79 2.69 -4.21
CA GLY A 356 -12.63 2.97 -5.37
C GLY A 356 -14.09 2.54 -5.18
N TYR A 357 -14.32 1.40 -4.53
CA TYR A 357 -15.66 0.93 -4.16
C TYR A 357 -16.33 1.87 -3.15
N GLN A 358 -15.65 2.29 -2.08
CA GLN A 358 -16.20 3.21 -1.07
C GLN A 358 -16.58 4.57 -1.69
N LEU A 359 -15.84 5.03 -2.69
CA LEU A 359 -16.13 6.26 -3.43
C LEU A 359 -17.23 6.10 -4.49
N GLY A 360 -17.73 4.88 -4.72
CA GLY A 360 -18.78 4.60 -5.70
C GLY A 360 -18.27 4.68 -7.14
N LEU A 361 -16.98 4.44 -7.38
CA LEU A 361 -16.46 4.34 -8.74
C LEU A 361 -17.10 3.14 -9.45
N PRO A 362 -17.50 3.28 -10.72
CA PRO A 362 -18.13 2.20 -11.47
C PRO A 362 -17.11 1.07 -11.70
N ILE A 363 -17.49 -0.15 -11.30
CA ILE A 363 -16.69 -1.37 -11.49
C ILE A 363 -17.50 -2.35 -12.33
N SER A 364 -17.11 -2.49 -13.60
CA SER A 364 -17.71 -3.44 -14.56
C SER A 364 -16.94 -4.74 -14.72
N TYR A 365 -15.65 -4.73 -14.42
CA TYR A 365 -14.75 -5.89 -14.59
C TYR A 365 -13.78 -6.01 -13.42
N VAL A 366 -13.70 -7.22 -12.86
CA VAL A 366 -12.73 -7.58 -11.81
C VAL A 366 -12.14 -8.95 -12.12
N ASP A 367 -10.82 -9.08 -11.98
CA ASP A 367 -10.08 -10.33 -12.15
C ASP A 367 -8.96 -10.42 -11.11
N LEU A 368 -9.28 -10.92 -9.91
CA LEU A 368 -8.33 -10.99 -8.79
C LEU A 368 -7.21 -12.00 -9.06
N SER A 369 -5.96 -11.56 -9.06
CA SER A 369 -4.81 -12.43 -9.31
C SER A 369 -4.51 -13.32 -8.11
N MET A 370 -4.82 -14.61 -8.20
CA MET A 370 -4.55 -15.62 -7.18
C MET A 370 -3.94 -16.87 -7.82
N MET A 371 -3.41 -17.82 -7.03
CA MET A 371 -3.06 -19.13 -7.56
C MET A 371 -4.31 -20.02 -7.72
N CYS A 372 -4.26 -20.93 -8.69
CA CYS A 372 -5.28 -21.97 -8.89
C CYS A 372 -4.62 -23.34 -8.85
N MET A 373 -4.41 -23.86 -7.65
CA MET A 373 -3.93 -25.22 -7.43
C MET A 373 -4.96 -26.23 -7.92
N MET A 374 -4.47 -27.25 -8.62
CA MET A 374 -5.28 -28.38 -9.08
C MET A 374 -5.40 -29.42 -7.97
N GLN A 375 -6.62 -29.93 -7.74
CA GLN A 375 -6.86 -30.95 -6.73
C GLN A 375 -6.39 -32.34 -7.19
N TYR A 376 -6.43 -32.63 -8.49
CA TYR A 376 -6.06 -33.93 -9.03
C TYR A 376 -4.56 -34.11 -9.25
N PRO A 377 -4.07 -35.37 -9.20
CA PRO A 377 -4.81 -36.61 -8.83
C PRO A 377 -4.94 -36.87 -7.32
N GLU A 378 -4.25 -36.11 -6.47
CA GLU A 378 -3.97 -36.49 -5.09
C GLU A 378 -5.12 -36.18 -4.13
N LEU A 379 -5.93 -35.17 -4.41
CA LEU A 379 -7.08 -34.75 -3.60
C LEU A 379 -8.38 -34.85 -4.40
N PRO A 380 -8.80 -36.07 -4.80
CA PRO A 380 -9.94 -36.25 -5.69
C PRO A 380 -11.26 -35.69 -5.15
N THR A 381 -11.41 -35.58 -3.83
CA THR A 381 -12.58 -34.97 -3.16
C THR A 381 -12.21 -33.78 -2.28
N GLY A 382 -11.04 -33.16 -2.51
CA GLY A 382 -10.53 -32.07 -1.67
C GLY A 382 -10.88 -30.65 -2.12
N CYS A 383 -11.95 -30.45 -2.90
CA CYS A 383 -12.27 -29.15 -3.51
C CYS A 383 -12.37 -28.01 -2.48
N GLU A 384 -12.94 -28.28 -1.30
CA GLU A 384 -13.04 -27.33 -0.19
C GLU A 384 -11.67 -26.86 0.30
N ALA A 385 -10.77 -27.81 0.56
CA ALA A 385 -9.45 -27.51 1.10
C ALA A 385 -8.59 -26.79 0.06
N VAL A 386 -8.65 -27.21 -1.21
CA VAL A 386 -7.88 -26.58 -2.29
C VAL A 386 -8.43 -25.18 -2.62
N ALA A 387 -9.75 -24.98 -2.58
CA ALA A 387 -10.34 -23.64 -2.72
C ALA A 387 -9.91 -22.71 -1.58
N LEU A 388 -9.87 -23.20 -0.33
CA LEU A 388 -9.33 -22.44 0.79
C LEU A 388 -7.84 -22.14 0.61
N SER A 389 -7.03 -23.11 0.16
CA SER A 389 -5.63 -22.87 -0.15
C SER A 389 -5.46 -21.79 -1.23
N ASN A 390 -6.24 -21.83 -2.31
CA ASN A 390 -6.21 -20.81 -3.36
C ASN A 390 -6.56 -19.42 -2.80
N ALA A 391 -7.61 -19.32 -1.98
CA ALA A 391 -7.99 -18.06 -1.33
C ALA A 391 -6.89 -17.53 -0.38
N LEU A 392 -6.23 -18.39 0.40
CA LEU A 392 -5.13 -17.98 1.28
C LEU A 392 -3.91 -17.48 0.49
N THR A 393 -3.60 -18.08 -0.66
CA THR A 393 -2.47 -17.63 -1.49
C THR A 393 -2.64 -16.22 -2.04
N TYR A 394 -3.89 -15.79 -2.27
CA TYR A 394 -4.20 -14.40 -2.65
C TYR A 394 -3.72 -13.39 -1.59
N TYR A 395 -3.74 -13.78 -0.31
CA TYR A 395 -3.26 -12.97 0.82
C TYR A 395 -1.75 -13.12 1.08
N GLY A 396 -1.01 -13.76 0.16
CA GLY A 396 0.44 -13.92 0.25
C GLY A 396 0.92 -15.09 1.11
N PHE A 397 0.00 -15.93 1.61
CA PHE A 397 0.38 -17.14 2.34
C PHE A 397 0.96 -18.19 1.39
N SER A 398 2.11 -18.76 1.76
CA SER A 398 2.74 -19.86 1.04
C SER A 398 2.34 -21.18 1.70
N LEU A 399 1.51 -21.97 1.01
CA LEU A 399 1.06 -23.27 1.46
C LEU A 399 0.90 -24.23 0.29
N SER A 400 1.09 -25.52 0.55
CA SER A 400 0.81 -26.58 -0.43
C SER A 400 -0.67 -26.96 -0.42
N LYS A 401 -1.13 -27.62 -1.49
CA LYS A 401 -2.50 -28.16 -1.58
C LYS A 401 -2.85 -29.16 -0.46
N TYR A 402 -1.86 -29.78 0.18
CA TYR A 402 -2.05 -30.76 1.25
C TYR A 402 -2.22 -30.13 2.63
N GLU A 403 -1.70 -28.92 2.82
CA GLU A 403 -1.50 -28.38 4.16
C GLU A 403 -2.82 -28.17 4.92
N ILE A 404 -3.82 -27.59 4.25
CA ILE A 404 -5.16 -27.41 4.83
C ILE A 404 -5.75 -28.77 5.20
N VAL A 405 -5.67 -29.75 4.29
CA VAL A 405 -6.23 -31.09 4.50
C VAL A 405 -5.60 -31.77 5.71
N ASP A 406 -4.28 -31.73 5.83
CA ASP A 406 -3.54 -32.55 6.79
C ASP A 406 -3.47 -31.95 8.19
N ARG A 407 -3.55 -30.62 8.30
CA ARG A 407 -3.24 -29.91 9.55
C ARG A 407 -4.36 -29.02 10.09
N TRP A 408 -5.22 -28.50 9.21
CA TRP A 408 -6.10 -27.39 9.57
C TRP A 408 -7.58 -27.73 9.44
N LEU A 409 -7.95 -28.63 8.52
CA LEU A 409 -9.32 -29.03 8.25
C LEU A 409 -9.83 -29.99 9.34
N PRO A 410 -10.85 -29.60 10.14
CA PRO A 410 -11.43 -30.51 11.12
C PRO A 410 -12.03 -31.75 10.44
N ARG A 411 -11.96 -32.91 11.09
CA ARG A 411 -12.49 -34.18 10.55
C ARG A 411 -13.48 -34.82 11.50
N SER A 412 -14.55 -35.40 10.97
CA SER A 412 -15.55 -36.14 11.74
C SER A 412 -16.16 -37.26 10.91
N GLY A 413 -16.46 -38.39 11.55
CA GLY A 413 -17.16 -39.51 10.90
C GLY A 413 -18.68 -39.30 10.78
N TRP A 414 -19.23 -38.29 11.46
CA TRP A 414 -20.67 -38.07 11.55
C TRP A 414 -21.07 -36.62 11.33
N ASP A 415 -20.16 -35.64 11.44
CA ASP A 415 -20.43 -34.23 11.19
C ASP A 415 -19.77 -33.75 9.89
N TRP A 416 -20.60 -33.27 8.96
CA TRP A 416 -20.21 -32.71 7.68
C TRP A 416 -20.45 -31.19 7.59
N VAL A 417 -20.96 -30.56 8.65
CA VAL A 417 -21.23 -29.11 8.68
C VAL A 417 -20.03 -28.36 9.26
N THR A 418 -19.54 -28.76 10.45
CA THR A 418 -18.41 -28.10 11.13
C THR A 418 -17.09 -28.86 11.00
N ALA A 419 -17.13 -30.03 10.38
CA ALA A 419 -15.97 -30.84 10.03
C ALA A 419 -16.13 -31.48 8.64
N TYR A 420 -15.01 -31.96 8.10
CA TYR A 420 -14.98 -32.76 6.89
C TYR A 420 -15.29 -34.22 7.20
N GLN A 421 -16.30 -34.75 6.51
CA GLN A 421 -16.66 -36.15 6.56
C GLN A 421 -16.01 -36.88 5.39
N GLY A 422 -15.53 -38.11 5.62
CA GLY A 422 -14.86 -38.91 4.60
C GLY A 422 -13.36 -38.61 4.47
N ASN A 423 -12.79 -38.85 3.29
CA ASN A 423 -11.35 -38.72 3.05
C ASN A 423 -11.07 -37.94 1.73
N PRO A 424 -10.48 -36.73 1.81
CA PRO A 424 -10.14 -35.93 0.62
C PRO A 424 -9.23 -36.62 -0.39
N TYR A 425 -8.42 -37.59 0.06
CA TYR A 425 -7.51 -38.39 -0.77
C TYR A 425 -8.19 -39.57 -1.50
N SER A 426 -9.50 -39.76 -1.29
CA SER A 426 -10.26 -40.90 -1.84
C SER A 426 -11.29 -40.46 -2.89
N TRP A 427 -11.37 -41.23 -3.98
CA TRP A 427 -12.42 -41.09 -5.01
C TRP A 427 -13.79 -41.59 -4.53
N GLY A 428 -13.84 -42.45 -3.50
CA GLY A 428 -15.07 -43.04 -2.97
C GLY A 428 -15.62 -42.28 -1.78
N GLY A 429 -16.95 -42.16 -1.67
CA GLY A 429 -17.65 -41.49 -0.56
C GLY A 429 -18.86 -40.62 -0.99
N GLY A 430 -18.94 -40.28 -2.28
CA GLY A 430 -20.07 -39.52 -2.84
C GLY A 430 -20.23 -38.15 -2.16
N ALA A 431 -21.49 -37.73 -1.95
CA ALA A 431 -21.81 -36.45 -1.31
C ALA A 431 -21.23 -36.30 0.11
N TRP A 432 -20.84 -37.40 0.75
CA TRP A 432 -20.31 -37.43 2.11
C TRP A 432 -18.84 -37.04 2.22
N ASN A 433 -18.07 -37.05 1.12
CA ASN A 433 -16.69 -36.56 1.10
C ASN A 433 -16.66 -35.05 0.89
N SER A 434 -17.11 -34.31 1.90
CA SER A 434 -17.31 -32.87 1.77
C SER A 434 -17.44 -32.25 3.16
N CYS A 435 -17.34 -30.92 3.21
CA CYS A 435 -17.79 -30.13 4.34
C CYS A 435 -18.54 -28.89 3.88
N ARG A 436 -18.99 -28.07 4.84
CA ARG A 436 -19.76 -26.86 4.57
C ARG A 436 -19.01 -25.63 5.05
N ALA A 437 -19.54 -24.46 4.74
CA ALA A 437 -18.93 -23.16 5.07
C ALA A 437 -18.38 -23.07 6.52
N PRO A 438 -19.07 -23.56 7.57
CA PRO A 438 -18.54 -23.50 8.94
C PRO A 438 -17.20 -24.23 9.12
N ALA A 439 -17.06 -25.44 8.56
CA ALA A 439 -15.82 -26.21 8.63
C ALA A 439 -14.64 -25.48 7.97
N LEU A 440 -14.87 -24.84 6.81
CA LEU A 440 -13.85 -24.02 6.14
C LEU A 440 -13.47 -22.81 6.98
N CYS A 441 -14.43 -22.13 7.59
CA CYS A 441 -14.15 -20.99 8.46
C CYS A 441 -13.30 -21.39 9.67
N ILE A 442 -13.60 -22.54 10.30
CA ILE A 442 -12.79 -23.07 11.40
C ILE A 442 -11.36 -23.36 10.91
N ALA A 443 -11.21 -24.06 9.78
CA ALA A 443 -9.90 -24.39 9.22
C ALA A 443 -9.08 -23.15 8.88
N ALA A 444 -9.71 -22.18 8.21
CA ALA A 444 -9.09 -20.92 7.82
C ALA A 444 -8.68 -20.09 9.04
N ASN A 445 -9.55 -19.94 10.04
CA ASN A 445 -9.24 -19.15 11.24
C ASN A 445 -8.15 -19.82 12.11
N ASN A 446 -8.11 -21.16 12.17
CA ASN A 446 -7.01 -21.88 12.82
C ASN A 446 -5.67 -21.62 12.10
N TYR A 447 -5.67 -21.71 10.76
CA TYR A 447 -4.49 -21.41 9.95
C TYR A 447 -4.03 -19.96 10.16
N LEU A 448 -4.94 -18.99 9.99
CA LEU A 448 -4.65 -17.56 10.11
C LEU A 448 -4.14 -17.20 11.53
N GLY A 449 -4.77 -17.76 12.56
CA GLY A 449 -4.35 -17.58 13.95
C GLY A 449 -2.95 -18.14 14.23
N ALA A 450 -2.63 -19.32 13.72
CA ALA A 450 -1.32 -19.92 13.87
C ALA A 450 -0.20 -19.16 13.15
N HIS A 451 -0.54 -18.36 12.14
CA HIS A 451 0.38 -17.49 11.41
C HIS A 451 0.38 -16.04 11.92
N GLY A 452 -0.28 -15.76 13.05
CA GLY A 452 -0.33 -14.41 13.64
C GLY A 452 -1.04 -13.38 12.76
N SER A 453 -1.85 -13.81 11.79
CA SER A 453 -2.54 -12.91 10.87
C SER A 453 -3.65 -12.13 11.58
N SER A 454 -3.89 -10.90 11.15
CA SER A 454 -5.07 -10.12 11.53
C SER A 454 -6.32 -10.49 10.74
N LEU A 455 -6.17 -11.14 9.57
CA LEU A 455 -7.29 -11.56 8.71
C LEU A 455 -8.13 -12.63 9.39
N ARG A 456 -9.43 -12.66 9.10
CA ARG A 456 -10.35 -13.69 9.58
C ARG A 456 -11.24 -14.20 8.46
N ALA A 457 -11.59 -15.48 8.53
CA ALA A 457 -12.58 -16.09 7.66
C ALA A 457 -13.97 -15.95 8.26
N TYR A 458 -14.91 -15.51 7.43
CA TYR A 458 -16.31 -15.29 7.79
C TYR A 458 -17.22 -16.18 6.95
N ASN A 459 -18.14 -16.85 7.64
CA ASN A 459 -19.22 -17.59 6.99
C ASN A 459 -20.30 -16.60 6.58
N ILE A 460 -20.41 -16.35 5.28
CA ILE A 460 -21.39 -15.43 4.70
C ILE A 460 -22.50 -16.21 3.96
N THR A 461 -22.76 -17.44 4.40
CA THR A 461 -23.84 -18.29 3.87
C THR A 461 -25.18 -17.55 3.94
N GLY A 462 -25.94 -17.59 2.85
CA GLY A 462 -27.22 -16.88 2.71
C GLY A 462 -27.11 -15.53 2.01
N THR A 463 -25.89 -15.04 1.74
CA THR A 463 -25.68 -13.86 0.89
C THR A 463 -26.24 -14.12 -0.50
N SER A 464 -26.97 -13.15 -1.09
CA SER A 464 -27.46 -13.29 -2.46
C SER A 464 -26.30 -13.28 -3.44
N PHE A 465 -26.47 -13.93 -4.60
CA PHE A 465 -25.43 -13.93 -5.64
C PHE A 465 -25.04 -12.52 -6.10
N SER A 466 -26.01 -11.60 -6.21
CA SER A 466 -25.76 -10.20 -6.56
C SER A 466 -24.85 -9.50 -5.55
N ASN A 467 -25.02 -9.79 -4.26
CA ASN A 467 -24.25 -9.15 -3.19
C ASN A 467 -22.84 -9.74 -3.07
N LEU A 468 -22.56 -10.91 -3.67
CA LEU A 468 -21.19 -11.41 -3.78
C LEU A 468 -20.31 -10.49 -4.63
N TYR A 469 -20.89 -9.75 -5.59
CA TYR A 469 -20.13 -8.77 -6.37
C TYR A 469 -19.55 -7.65 -5.52
N ASP A 470 -20.19 -7.30 -4.40
CA ASP A 470 -19.70 -6.24 -3.52
C ASP A 470 -18.41 -6.65 -2.80
N TYR A 471 -18.29 -7.91 -2.40
CA TYR A 471 -17.05 -8.46 -1.84
C TYR A 471 -15.93 -8.47 -2.88
N ILE A 472 -16.24 -8.96 -4.09
CA ILE A 472 -15.28 -9.06 -5.19
C ILE A 472 -14.82 -7.66 -5.65
N ALA A 473 -15.73 -6.69 -5.72
CA ALA A 473 -15.45 -5.30 -6.08
C ALA A 473 -14.59 -4.58 -5.04
N GLN A 474 -14.61 -5.03 -3.78
CA GLN A 474 -13.72 -4.58 -2.71
C GLN A 474 -12.40 -5.38 -2.65
N GLY A 475 -12.20 -6.33 -3.57
CA GLY A 475 -10.98 -7.11 -3.67
C GLY A 475 -10.94 -8.37 -2.80
N TYR A 476 -12.08 -8.84 -2.27
CA TYR A 476 -12.15 -10.08 -1.49
C TYR A 476 -12.66 -11.24 -2.36
N PRO A 477 -11.82 -12.26 -2.66
CA PRO A 477 -12.29 -13.46 -3.31
C PRO A 477 -13.25 -14.24 -2.40
N VAL A 478 -14.24 -14.90 -3.01
CA VAL A 478 -15.28 -15.61 -2.26
C VAL A 478 -15.25 -17.10 -2.61
N ILE A 479 -15.07 -17.95 -1.61
CA ILE A 479 -15.20 -19.40 -1.76
C ILE A 479 -16.70 -19.72 -1.76
N VAL A 480 -17.17 -20.45 -2.77
CA VAL A 480 -18.59 -20.78 -2.94
C VAL A 480 -18.79 -22.24 -3.32
N TRP A 481 -19.93 -22.81 -2.92
CA TRP A 481 -20.37 -24.11 -3.38
C TRP A 481 -21.20 -23.97 -4.66
N ASN A 482 -20.80 -24.72 -5.68
CA ASN A 482 -21.46 -24.88 -6.96
C ASN A 482 -21.50 -26.39 -7.29
N THR A 483 -21.59 -26.76 -8.56
CA THR A 483 -21.52 -28.14 -9.05
C THR A 483 -20.36 -28.30 -10.02
N VAL A 484 -19.88 -29.54 -10.15
CA VAL A 484 -18.89 -29.88 -11.19
C VAL A 484 -19.47 -29.53 -12.57
N ASP A 485 -18.68 -28.83 -13.39
CA ASP A 485 -19.03 -28.42 -14.76
C ASP A 485 -20.40 -27.72 -14.93
N MET A 486 -20.88 -27.03 -13.89
CA MET A 486 -22.21 -26.38 -13.90
C MET A 486 -23.38 -27.36 -14.14
N GLY A 487 -23.19 -28.63 -13.80
CA GLY A 487 -24.24 -29.65 -13.87
C GLY A 487 -25.43 -29.34 -12.96
N LEU A 488 -26.57 -29.99 -13.20
CA LEU A 488 -27.73 -29.82 -12.31
C LEU A 488 -27.42 -30.38 -10.92
N PRO A 489 -27.78 -29.66 -9.83
CA PRO A 489 -27.67 -30.18 -8.48
C PRO A 489 -28.41 -31.51 -8.33
N GLY A 490 -27.75 -32.50 -7.71
CA GLY A 490 -28.41 -33.75 -7.34
C GLY A 490 -29.51 -33.53 -6.29
N LEU A 491 -30.26 -34.60 -5.96
CA LEU A 491 -31.21 -34.54 -4.86
C LEU A 491 -30.50 -34.31 -3.52
N SER A 492 -31.11 -33.53 -2.64
CA SER A 492 -30.62 -33.40 -1.27
C SER A 492 -30.90 -34.69 -0.49
N THR A 493 -29.88 -35.25 0.15
CA THR A 493 -29.99 -36.50 0.89
C THR A 493 -30.10 -36.31 2.40
N GLU A 494 -29.63 -35.16 2.93
CA GLU A 494 -29.70 -34.83 4.35
C GLU A 494 -29.74 -33.30 4.54
N THR A 495 -30.39 -32.84 5.60
CA THR A 495 -30.36 -31.44 6.07
C THR A 495 -29.95 -31.40 7.53
N ARG A 496 -29.04 -30.47 7.88
CA ARG A 496 -28.63 -30.20 9.26
C ARG A 496 -28.66 -28.72 9.55
N TRP A 497 -29.02 -28.39 10.79
CA TRP A 497 -29.06 -27.01 11.25
C TRP A 497 -27.80 -26.70 12.05
N HIS A 498 -27.20 -25.55 11.78
CA HIS A 498 -26.09 -25.01 12.56
C HIS A 498 -26.26 -23.49 12.62
N ASP A 499 -26.23 -22.93 13.83
CA ASP A 499 -26.41 -21.49 14.10
C ASP A 499 -27.64 -20.89 13.39
N GLY A 500 -28.77 -21.61 13.43
CA GLY A 500 -30.02 -21.17 12.81
C GLY A 500 -30.05 -21.23 11.28
N THR A 501 -29.00 -21.76 10.63
CA THR A 501 -28.89 -21.90 9.17
C THR A 501 -29.00 -23.38 8.76
N PRO A 502 -29.87 -23.73 7.79
CA PRO A 502 -29.96 -25.09 7.27
C PRO A 502 -28.89 -25.35 6.20
N TYR A 503 -28.03 -26.33 6.46
CA TYR A 503 -27.08 -26.88 5.50
C TYR A 503 -27.63 -28.15 4.89
N ARG A 504 -27.44 -28.34 3.59
CA ARG A 504 -27.95 -29.49 2.84
C ARG A 504 -26.81 -30.26 2.18
N LEU A 505 -26.94 -31.59 2.18
CA LEU A 505 -26.04 -32.47 1.46
C LEU A 505 -26.63 -32.72 0.06
N TYR A 506 -25.90 -32.36 -0.97
CA TYR A 506 -26.28 -32.56 -2.38
C TYR A 506 -25.22 -33.43 -3.06
N GLY A 507 -25.66 -34.28 -3.99
CA GLY A 507 -24.74 -35.00 -4.89
C GLY A 507 -24.20 -34.07 -5.99
N GLY A 508 -22.95 -34.29 -6.41
CA GLY A 508 -22.33 -33.55 -7.52
C GLY A 508 -21.88 -32.13 -7.17
N THR A 509 -21.82 -31.78 -5.88
CA THR A 509 -21.31 -30.48 -5.42
C THR A 509 -19.83 -30.32 -5.70
N HIS A 510 -19.42 -29.08 -5.89
CA HIS A 510 -18.05 -28.66 -6.08
C HIS A 510 -17.82 -27.33 -5.36
N THR A 511 -16.61 -27.13 -4.85
CA THR A 511 -16.24 -25.88 -4.17
C THR A 511 -15.21 -25.14 -4.99
N VAL A 512 -15.47 -23.87 -5.26
CA VAL A 512 -14.64 -23.03 -6.14
C VAL A 512 -14.40 -21.66 -5.52
N VAL A 513 -13.41 -20.92 -6.03
CA VAL A 513 -13.19 -19.53 -5.64
C VAL A 513 -13.73 -18.61 -6.73
N LEU A 514 -14.80 -17.89 -6.44
CA LEU A 514 -15.25 -16.74 -7.23
C LEU A 514 -14.19 -15.64 -7.08
N LYS A 515 -13.53 -15.30 -8.19
CA LYS A 515 -12.35 -14.44 -8.22
C LYS A 515 -12.55 -13.18 -9.04
N GLY A 516 -13.75 -12.95 -9.57
CA GLY A 516 -13.98 -11.88 -10.53
C GLY A 516 -15.32 -11.95 -11.23
N PHE A 517 -15.60 -10.91 -12.00
CA PHE A 517 -16.79 -10.81 -12.84
C PHE A 517 -16.53 -9.91 -14.04
N ASP A 518 -17.32 -10.12 -15.08
CA ASP A 518 -17.47 -9.20 -16.21
C ASP A 518 -18.97 -8.93 -16.39
N LYS A 519 -19.42 -7.78 -15.89
CA LYS A 519 -20.82 -7.37 -15.95
C LYS A 519 -21.27 -7.07 -17.38
N ASN A 520 -20.36 -6.67 -18.25
CA ASN A 520 -20.68 -6.34 -19.64
C ASN A 520 -21.00 -7.61 -20.44
N ASN A 521 -20.29 -8.70 -20.14
CA ASN A 521 -20.51 -10.00 -20.78
C ASN A 521 -21.45 -10.92 -19.98
N GLY A 522 -21.92 -10.50 -18.80
CA GLY A 522 -22.78 -11.31 -17.95
C GLY A 522 -22.08 -12.57 -17.41
N THR A 523 -20.78 -12.51 -17.16
CA THR A 523 -19.99 -13.68 -16.72
C THR A 523 -19.31 -13.48 -15.37
N VAL A 524 -18.99 -14.60 -14.73
CA VAL A 524 -18.12 -14.67 -13.54
C VAL A 524 -16.84 -15.41 -13.83
N LEU A 525 -15.76 -14.97 -13.19
CA LEU A 525 -14.44 -15.59 -13.28
C LEU A 525 -14.20 -16.44 -12.04
N VAL A 526 -13.77 -17.68 -12.24
CA VAL A 526 -13.68 -18.69 -11.19
C VAL A 526 -12.30 -19.35 -11.24
N ALA A 527 -11.65 -19.47 -10.09
CA ALA A 527 -10.54 -20.40 -9.89
C ALA A 527 -11.13 -21.74 -9.42
N ASP A 528 -11.11 -22.71 -10.34
CA ASP A 528 -11.68 -24.04 -10.18
C ASP A 528 -10.55 -25.06 -10.05
N SER A 529 -10.49 -25.77 -8.93
CA SER A 529 -9.44 -26.77 -8.65
C SER A 529 -9.48 -28.01 -9.55
N ILE A 530 -10.53 -28.17 -10.37
CA ILE A 530 -10.66 -29.21 -11.40
C ILE A 530 -10.35 -28.67 -12.79
N SER A 531 -10.83 -27.46 -13.10
CA SER A 531 -10.82 -26.91 -14.47
C SER A 531 -9.80 -25.79 -14.70
N GLY A 532 -9.10 -25.34 -13.66
CA GLY A 532 -8.24 -24.16 -13.71
C GLY A 532 -9.03 -22.85 -13.68
N TYR A 533 -8.55 -21.82 -14.37
CA TYR A 533 -9.31 -20.57 -14.51
C TYR A 533 -10.39 -20.71 -15.57
N VAL A 534 -11.64 -20.51 -15.18
CA VAL A 534 -12.80 -20.61 -16.08
C VAL A 534 -13.69 -19.38 -15.97
N SER A 535 -14.33 -19.03 -17.09
CA SER A 535 -15.43 -18.06 -17.13
C SER A 535 -16.76 -18.81 -17.25
N ARG A 536 -17.77 -18.39 -16.47
CA ARG A 536 -19.09 -19.02 -16.41
C ARG A 536 -20.19 -17.96 -16.61
N ASP A 537 -21.30 -18.37 -17.21
CA ASP A 537 -22.52 -17.56 -17.25
C ASP A 537 -22.98 -17.22 -15.83
N ALA A 538 -23.14 -15.93 -15.54
CA ALA A 538 -23.43 -15.46 -14.19
C ALA A 538 -24.83 -15.91 -13.71
N GLY A 539 -25.82 -15.95 -14.60
CA GLY A 539 -27.18 -16.35 -14.26
C GLY A 539 -27.25 -17.81 -13.83
N SER A 540 -26.67 -18.70 -14.64
CA SER A 540 -26.58 -20.13 -14.36
C SER A 540 -25.76 -20.40 -13.10
N PHE A 541 -24.63 -19.70 -12.93
CA PHE A 541 -23.79 -19.83 -11.74
C PHE A 541 -24.54 -19.43 -10.47
N GLY A 542 -25.21 -18.27 -10.50
CA GLY A 542 -25.99 -17.75 -9.38
C GLY A 542 -27.19 -18.62 -9.02
N TRP A 543 -27.86 -19.22 -10.02
CA TRP A 543 -28.96 -20.15 -9.79
C TRP A 543 -28.49 -21.41 -9.05
N ILE A 544 -27.42 -22.06 -9.51
CA ILE A 544 -26.86 -23.24 -8.85
C ILE A 544 -26.42 -22.91 -7.42
N TYR A 545 -25.68 -21.81 -7.25
CA TYR A 545 -25.27 -21.30 -5.94
C TYR A 545 -26.45 -21.14 -4.98
N SER A 546 -27.56 -20.56 -5.46
CA SER A 546 -28.77 -20.39 -4.66
C SER A 546 -29.44 -21.72 -4.28
N VAL A 547 -29.55 -22.67 -5.22
CA VAL A 547 -30.11 -24.01 -4.97
C VAL A 547 -29.30 -24.76 -3.89
N LEU A 548 -27.97 -24.61 -3.92
CA LEU A 548 -27.06 -25.23 -2.95
C LEU A 548 -27.02 -24.54 -1.58
N GLY A 549 -27.94 -23.62 -1.33
CA GLY A 549 -28.12 -22.95 -0.04
C GLY A 549 -27.26 -21.70 0.12
N SER A 550 -26.78 -21.11 -0.97
CA SER A 550 -25.99 -19.87 -0.95
C SER A 550 -24.78 -19.93 -0.01
N GLN A 551 -24.09 -21.07 0.02
CA GLN A 551 -22.94 -21.26 0.91
C GLN A 551 -21.72 -20.51 0.40
N ALA A 552 -21.19 -19.64 1.25
CA ALA A 552 -20.06 -18.79 0.89
C ALA A 552 -19.16 -18.49 2.10
N VAL A 553 -17.86 -18.43 1.85
CA VAL A 553 -16.83 -18.03 2.82
C VAL A 553 -15.97 -16.94 2.20
N VAL A 554 -15.67 -15.91 2.99
CA VAL A 554 -14.76 -14.82 2.62
C VAL A 554 -13.69 -14.67 3.69
N ILE A 555 -12.48 -14.27 3.31
CA ILE A 555 -11.40 -13.90 4.23
C ILE A 555 -11.22 -12.39 4.12
N MET A 556 -11.24 -11.65 5.23
CA MET A 556 -11.11 -10.19 5.25
C MET A 556 -10.43 -9.69 6.51
#